data_AF-A0A969KRT7-F1
#
_entry.id   AF-A0A969KRT7-F1
#
_cell.length_a   1.000
_cell.length_b   1.000
_cell.length_c   1.000
_cell.angle_alpha   90.00
_cell.angle_beta   90.00
_cell.angle_gamma   90.00
#
_symmetry.space_group_name_H-M   'P 1'
#
loop_
_entity.id
_entity.type
_entity.pdbx_description
1 polymer ?
#
loop_
_entity_poly.entity_id
_entity_poly.type
_entity_poly.pdbx_seq_one_letter_code
_entity_poly.pdbx_strand_id
1 'polypeptide(L)' 'MGNAPLLGTVRRETRKTLMALLNGDRKTADRLLQQARFQHPGKSENWYWEKVAYDLKRDRRS' A
#
# COMPACT_ATOMS: atom_id res chain seq x y z
N MET A 1 16.49 18.38 -19.76
CA MET A 1 16.46 17.82 -18.39
C MET A 1 15.05 17.33 -18.14
N GLY A 2 14.77 16.04 -18.35
CA GLY A 2 13.43 15.49 -18.20
C GLY A 2 13.14 15.18 -16.74
N ASN A 3 12.21 15.90 -16.13
CA ASN A 3 11.78 15.65 -14.76
C ASN A 3 11.15 14.25 -14.68
N ALA A 4 11.83 13.33 -13.98
CA ALA A 4 11.24 12.08 -13.52
C ALA A 4 9.95 12.39 -12.75
N PRO A 5 8.90 11.55 -12.85
CA PRO A 5 7.73 11.75 -12.02
C PRO A 5 8.22 11.74 -10.57
N LEU A 6 7.72 12.66 -9.75
CA LEU A 6 7.83 12.61 -8.29
C LEU A 6 7.06 11.38 -7.81
N LEU A 7 7.55 10.18 -8.13
CA LEU A 7 7.09 8.91 -7.61
C LEU A 7 7.33 9.01 -6.12
N GLY A 8 6.28 9.35 -5.38
CA GLY A 8 6.29 9.32 -3.93
C GLY A 8 6.73 7.93 -3.51
N THR A 9 8.02 7.79 -3.20
CA THR A 9 8.64 6.53 -2.87
C THR A 9 7.90 5.98 -1.65
N VAL A 10 7.14 4.91 -1.86
CA VAL A 10 6.52 4.18 -0.75
C VAL A 10 7.61 3.89 0.26
N ARG A 11 7.38 4.26 1.53
CA ARG A 11 8.36 4.00 2.57
C ARG A 11 8.69 2.52 2.58
N ARG A 12 9.99 2.18 2.51
CA ARG A 12 10.47 0.80 2.43
C ARG A 12 9.88 -0.07 3.55
N GLU A 13 9.72 0.49 4.74
CA GLU A 13 9.15 -0.23 5.89
C GLU A 13 7.66 -0.51 5.75
N THR A 14 6.88 0.40 5.15
CA THR A 14 5.47 0.17 4.83
C THR A 14 5.33 -0.97 3.81
N ARG A 15 6.18 -0.97 2.77
CA ARG A 15 6.23 -2.05 1.79
C ARG A 15 6.57 -3.40 2.42
N LYS A 16 7.63 -3.45 3.22
CA LYS A 16 8.00 -4.68 3.94
C LYS A 16 6.90 -5.17 4.88
N THR A 17 6.28 -4.26 5.62
CA THR A 17 5.20 -4.60 6.54
C THR A 17 4.01 -5.22 5.81
N LEU A 18 3.55 -4.59 4.72
CA LEU A 18 2.44 -5.13 3.93
C LEU A 18 2.76 -6.52 3.37
N MET A 19 3.97 -6.69 2.82
CA MET A 19 4.40 -7.99 2.30
C MET A 19 4.50 -9.05 3.39
N ALA A 20 5.00 -8.70 4.58
CA ALA A 20 5.08 -9.61 5.72
C ALA A 20 3.69 -10.01 6.23
N LEU A 21 2.74 -9.07 6.26
CA LEU A 21 1.35 -9.39 6.60
C LEU A 21 0.78 -10.39 5.59
N LEU A 22 1.02 -10.21 4.30
CA LEU A 22 0.46 -11.07 3.26
C LEU A 22 1.29 -12.33 2.95
N ASN A 23 2.27 -12.71 3.79
CA ASN A 23 3.19 -13.83 3.54
C ASN A 23 3.87 -13.77 2.16
N GLY A 24 4.14 -12.56 1.67
CA GLY A 24 4.73 -12.32 0.34
C GLY A 24 3.75 -12.39 -0.83
N ASP A 25 2.46 -12.56 -0.61
CA ASP A 25 1.45 -12.57 -1.66
C ASP A 25 1.27 -11.18 -2.30
N ARG A 26 2.00 -10.98 -3.40
CA ARG A 26 1.96 -9.75 -4.19
C ARG A 26 0.63 -9.54 -4.91
N LYS A 27 -0.03 -10.63 -5.37
CA LYS A 27 -1.30 -10.51 -6.10
C LYS A 27 -2.39 -9.98 -5.19
N THR A 28 -2.45 -10.50 -3.96
CA THR A 28 -3.37 -9.99 -2.94
C THR A 28 -3.04 -8.55 -2.57
N ALA A 29 -1.76 -8.20 -2.42
CA ALA A 29 -1.35 -6.83 -2.15
C ALA A 29 -1.82 -5.85 -3.23
N ASP A 30 -1.60 -6.19 -4.50
CA ASP A 30 -1.98 -5.35 -5.64
C ASP A 30 -3.50 -5.16 -5.72
N ARG A 31 -4.27 -6.23 -5.47
CA ARG A 31 -5.74 -6.15 -5.42
C ARG A 31 -6.22 -5.20 -4.32
N LEU A 32 -5.66 -5.30 -3.12
CA LEU A 32 -6.02 -4.45 -1.99
C LEU A 32 -5.64 -2.98 -2.24
N LEU A 33 -4.47 -2.73 -2.83
CA LEU A 33 -4.03 -1.39 -3.21
C LEU A 33 -4.92 -0.79 -4.31
N GLN A 34 -5.29 -1.56 -5.32
CA GLN A 34 -6.25 -1.12 -6.35
C GLN A 34 -7.61 -0.79 -5.75
N GLN A 35 -8.11 -1.63 -4.85
CA GLN A 35 -9.36 -1.38 -4.15
C GLN A 35 -9.30 -0.08 -3.33
N ALA A 36 -8.20 0.15 -2.62
CA ALA A 36 -8.01 1.38 -1.84
C ALA A 36 -7.96 2.64 -2.74
N ARG A 37 -7.33 2.55 -3.92
CA ARG A 37 -7.31 3.63 -4.92
C ARG A 37 -8.70 3.94 -5.47
N PHE A 38 -9.49 2.89 -5.74
CA PHE A 38 -10.86 3.04 -6.21
C PHE A 38 -11.75 3.72 -5.16
N GLN A 39 -11.61 3.35 -3.89
CA GLN A 39 -12.42 3.91 -2.79
C GLN A 39 -11.98 5.32 -2.35
N HIS A 40 -10.70 5.65 -2.50
CA HIS A 40 -10.12 6.90 -2.01
C HIS A 40 -9.28 7.57 -3.10
N PRO A 41 -9.88 8.08 -4.19
CA PRO A 41 -9.13 8.68 -5.28
C PRO A 41 -8.33 9.91 -4.84
N GLY A 42 -7.22 10.17 -5.54
CA GLY A 42 -6.39 11.37 -5.34
C GLY A 42 -5.46 11.35 -4.13
N LYS A 43 -5.32 10.22 -3.43
CA LYS A 43 -4.31 10.05 -2.37
C LYS A 43 -2.95 9.67 -2.95
N SER A 44 -1.89 9.91 -2.17
CA SER A 44 -0.53 9.53 -2.52
C SER A 44 -0.33 8.02 -2.46
N GLU A 45 0.65 7.51 -3.21
CA GLU A 45 0.96 6.08 -3.20
C GLU A 45 1.26 5.57 -1.78
N ASN A 46 2.09 6.27 -1.01
CA ASN A 46 2.39 5.89 0.38
C ASN A 46 1.14 5.80 1.27
N TRP A 47 0.13 6.66 1.05
CA TRP A 47 -1.12 6.62 1.81
C TRP A 47 -1.89 5.31 1.58
N TYR A 48 -1.97 4.81 0.34
CA TYR A 48 -2.64 3.55 0.05
C TYR A 48 -1.94 2.36 0.73
N TRP A 49 -0.61 2.36 0.72
CA TRP A 49 0.18 1.33 1.37
C TRP A 49 0.01 1.33 2.89
N GLU A 50 0.02 2.52 3.51
CA GLU A 50 -0.24 2.68 4.95
C GLU A 50 -1.67 2.24 5.31
N LYS A 51 -2.66 2.63 4.51
CA LYS A 51 -4.07 2.28 4.70
C LYS A 51 -4.30 0.77 4.67
N VAL A 52 -3.81 0.09 3.62
CA VAL A 52 -3.97 -1.37 3.50
C VAL A 52 -3.24 -2.10 4.63
N ALA A 53 -2.01 -1.67 4.98
CA ALA A 53 -1.28 -2.28 6.09
C ALA A 53 -1.99 -2.08 7.44
N TYR A 54 -2.60 -0.91 7.66
CA TYR A 54 -3.42 -0.63 8.84
C TYR A 54 -4.66 -1.53 8.90
N ASP A 55 -5.40 -1.64 7.79
CA ASP A 55 -6.62 -2.44 7.74
C ASP A 55 -6.35 -3.93 8.02
N LEU A 56 -5.29 -4.48 7.43
CA LEU A 56 -4.85 -5.86 7.69
C LEU A 56 -4.40 -6.08 9.15
N LYS A 57 -3.72 -5.10 9.76
CA LYS A 57 -3.34 -5.17 11.18
C LYS A 57 -4.56 -5.13 12.09
N ARG A 58 -5.57 -4.34 11.73
CA ARG A 58 -6.82 -4.21 12.49
C ARG A 58 -7.63 -5.50 12.44
N ASP A 59 -7.77 -6.09 11.25
CA ASP A 59 -8.53 -7.33 11.02
C ASP A 59 -7.99 -8.51 11.84
N ARG A 60 -6.67 -8.58 12.01
CA ARG A 60 -5.98 -9.62 12.82
C ARG A 60 -6.09 -9.46 14.34
N ARG A 61 -6.50 -8.29 14.81
CA ARG A 61 -6.68 -8.01 16.24
C ARG A 61 -8.12 -8.27 16.70
N SER A 62 -9.02 -8.60 15.78
CA SER A 62 -10.42 -8.92 16.06
C SER A 62 -10.61 -10.39 16.40
#